data_AF-A0A811V1M4-F1
#
_entry.id   AF-A0A811V1M4-F1
#
_cell.length_a   1.000
_cell.length_b   1.000
_cell.length_c   1.000
_cell.angle_alpha   90.00
_cell.angle_beta   90.00
_cell.angle_gamma   90.00
#
_symmetry.space_group_name_H-M   'P 1'
#
loop_
_entity.id
_entity.type
_entity.pdbx_description
1 polymer ?
#
loop_
_entity_poly.entity_id
_entity_poly.type
_entity_poly.pdbx_seq_one_letter_code
_entity_poly.pdbx_strand_id
1 'polypeptide(L)'
;MQESYGRKRFKALLFRRFELYSNPKYVDDFYGNISADRTALNVSMTQITSVPVDYWLGVGISFRQRAAKKYRSIVSFNVNVCNLLRNELNQQSLIHIWMNNLLKYSNMPRSCPWKAKLRYLYYRNITYTYNPHYFESVNMYTTDNSESIQIKLAVAQNITKEIWLDFLVSMKPLNAVKFQKVFSFNLNGCGLLKRSSGPGGFDIVKRWASNLLNSGSTPLSFPVLKNNYSWTIYPSKKYGVHILQMEGLYRMTCNMYLKRGKRTEKLLNTSTVSELLYEYK
;
A
#
# COMPACT_ATOMS: atom_id res chain seq x y z
N MET A 1 -23.97 51.68 -17.75
CA MET A 1 -24.24 50.91 -16.51
C MET A 1 -24.35 49.45 -16.90
N GLN A 2 -23.29 48.67 -16.72
CA GLN A 2 -23.30 47.22 -16.95
C GLN A 2 -23.59 46.51 -15.64
N GLU A 3 -24.76 45.88 -15.53
CA GLU A 3 -25.08 44.95 -14.45
C GLU A 3 -24.29 43.66 -14.64
N SER A 4 -23.31 43.42 -13.78
CA SER A 4 -22.62 42.14 -13.70
C SER A 4 -23.56 41.08 -13.13
N TYR A 5 -24.08 40.19 -13.99
CA TYR A 5 -24.73 38.96 -13.55
C TYR A 5 -23.71 38.08 -12.82
N GLY A 6 -23.71 38.17 -11.48
CA GLY A 6 -22.89 37.33 -10.62
C GLY A 6 -23.22 35.86 -10.83
N ARG A 7 -22.28 35.10 -11.42
CA ARG A 7 -22.34 33.63 -11.46
C ARG A 7 -22.52 33.10 -10.04
N LYS A 8 -23.73 32.63 -9.69
CA LYS A 8 -23.98 31.84 -8.47
C LYS A 8 -23.14 30.57 -8.56
N ARG A 9 -21.95 30.60 -7.96
CA ARG A 9 -21.08 29.42 -7.83
C ARG A 9 -21.86 28.33 -7.10
N PHE A 10 -21.97 27.15 -7.71
CA PHE A 10 -22.44 25.95 -7.04
C PHE A 10 -21.64 25.77 -5.75
N LYS A 11 -22.30 25.87 -4.60
CA LYS A 11 -21.64 25.62 -3.32
C LYS A 11 -21.43 24.11 -3.23
N ALA A 12 -20.17 23.70 -3.06
CA ALA A 12 -19.78 22.30 -2.99
C ALA A 12 -20.68 21.52 -2.01
N LEU A 13 -21.10 20.32 -2.40
CA LEU A 13 -21.76 19.38 -1.50
C LEU A 13 -20.69 18.86 -0.52
N LEU A 14 -20.88 19.17 0.76
CA LEU A 14 -19.96 18.76 1.83
C LEU A 14 -20.62 17.69 2.69
N PHE A 15 -19.88 16.63 2.97
CA PHE A 15 -20.30 15.63 3.93
C PHE A 15 -20.34 16.26 5.33
N ARG A 16 -21.45 16.06 6.06
CA ARG A 16 -21.63 16.57 7.43
C ARG A 16 -21.74 15.49 8.48
N ARG A 17 -22.30 14.35 8.10
CA ARG A 17 -22.58 13.23 8.98
C ARG A 17 -22.49 11.97 8.15
N PHE A 18 -21.93 10.94 8.76
CA PHE A 18 -21.84 9.62 8.20
C PHE A 18 -22.17 8.64 9.31
N GLU A 19 -23.01 7.66 8.99
CA GLU A 19 -23.42 6.61 9.91
C GLU A 19 -23.15 5.28 9.25
N LEU A 20 -22.66 4.34 10.06
CA LEU A 20 -22.36 3.00 9.63
C LEU A 20 -23.09 2.02 10.51
N TYR A 21 -23.70 1.05 9.87
CA TYR A 21 -24.32 -0.09 10.51
C TYR A 21 -23.78 -1.33 9.83
N SER A 22 -23.29 -2.27 10.62
CA SER A 22 -22.86 -3.58 10.11
C SER A 22 -23.47 -4.67 10.97
N ASN A 23 -23.49 -5.86 10.39
CA ASN A 23 -23.79 -7.06 11.15
C ASN A 23 -22.47 -7.55 11.79
N PRO A 24 -22.36 -7.54 13.13
CA PRO A 24 -21.15 -7.94 13.84
C PRO A 24 -20.77 -9.40 13.60
N LYS A 25 -21.68 -10.22 13.05
CA LYS A 25 -21.39 -11.60 12.62
C LYS A 25 -20.34 -11.67 11.49
N TYR A 26 -20.32 -10.68 10.60
CA TYR A 26 -19.50 -10.71 9.38
C TYR A 26 -18.38 -9.66 9.40
N VAL A 27 -18.56 -8.60 10.17
CA VAL A 27 -17.74 -7.40 10.14
C VAL A 27 -17.45 -6.94 11.56
N ASP A 28 -16.18 -6.67 11.84
CA ASP A 28 -15.68 -5.99 13.04
C ASP A 28 -15.04 -4.65 12.64
N ASP A 29 -14.84 -3.76 13.62
CA ASP A 29 -14.19 -2.45 13.43
C ASP A 29 -14.71 -1.65 12.22
N PHE A 30 -16.03 -1.60 12.04
CA PHE A 30 -16.62 -0.80 10.95
C PHE A 30 -16.72 0.66 11.34
N TYR A 31 -15.79 1.47 10.85
CA TYR A 31 -15.77 2.90 11.14
C TYR A 31 -15.52 3.72 9.87
N GLY A 32 -15.91 4.98 9.91
CA GLY A 32 -15.62 5.90 8.83
C GLY A 32 -15.44 7.31 9.34
N ASN A 33 -14.68 8.10 8.60
CA ASN A 33 -14.47 9.50 8.88
C ASN A 33 -14.74 10.34 7.62
N ILE A 34 -15.13 11.59 7.86
CA ILE A 34 -15.23 12.60 6.82
C ILE A 34 -13.87 13.32 6.79
N SER A 35 -13.32 13.54 5.60
CA SER A 35 -12.06 14.26 5.43
C SER A 35 -12.13 15.67 6.02
N ALA A 36 -10.97 16.23 6.39
CA ALA A 36 -10.91 17.55 7.03
C ALA A 36 -11.56 18.67 6.19
N ASP A 37 -11.45 18.58 4.86
CA ASP A 37 -12.08 19.47 3.89
C ASP A 37 -13.55 19.12 3.57
N ARG A 38 -14.07 18.03 4.14
CA ARG A 38 -15.44 17.51 4.02
C ARG A 38 -15.86 17.11 2.61
N THR A 39 -14.90 16.89 1.72
CA THR A 39 -15.14 16.49 0.33
C THR A 39 -15.08 14.98 0.13
N ALA A 40 -14.51 14.24 1.08
CA ALA A 40 -14.31 12.81 1.00
C ALA A 40 -14.78 12.09 2.26
N LEU A 41 -15.02 10.80 2.09
CA LEU A 41 -15.42 9.87 3.12
C LEU A 41 -14.41 8.72 3.10
N ASN A 42 -13.73 8.47 4.22
CA ASN A 42 -12.92 7.28 4.38
C ASN A 42 -13.72 6.27 5.20
N VAL A 43 -13.77 5.04 4.71
CA VAL A 43 -14.46 3.94 5.39
C VAL A 43 -13.44 2.83 5.58
N SER A 44 -13.41 2.25 6.78
CA SER A 44 -12.55 1.15 7.16
C SER A 44 -13.39 0.08 7.82
N MET A 45 -13.13 -1.17 7.47
CA MET A 45 -13.94 -2.31 7.86
C MET A 45 -13.04 -3.53 7.97
N THR A 46 -13.17 -4.29 9.06
CA THR A 46 -12.47 -5.57 9.22
C THR A 46 -13.47 -6.69 8.98
N GLN A 47 -13.27 -7.48 7.93
CA GLN A 47 -14.13 -8.65 7.70
C GLN A 47 -13.63 -9.82 8.56
N ILE A 48 -14.49 -10.35 9.43
CA ILE A 48 -14.13 -11.43 10.37
C ILE A 48 -14.64 -12.81 9.93
N THR A 49 -15.72 -12.86 9.14
CA THR A 49 -16.30 -14.11 8.64
C THR A 49 -16.45 -14.04 7.13
N SER A 50 -16.42 -15.19 6.45
CA SER A 50 -16.74 -15.24 5.03
C SER A 50 -18.15 -14.70 4.76
N VAL A 51 -18.27 -13.89 3.72
CA VAL A 51 -19.54 -13.33 3.30
C VAL A 51 -20.16 -14.27 2.26
N PRO A 52 -21.43 -14.71 2.45
CA PRO A 52 -22.08 -15.61 1.52
C PRO A 52 -22.34 -14.95 0.16
N VAL A 53 -22.90 -15.72 -0.76
CA VAL A 53 -23.10 -15.35 -2.18
C VAL A 53 -23.94 -14.08 -2.39
N ASP A 54 -24.70 -13.63 -1.40
CA ASP A 54 -25.63 -12.50 -1.48
C ASP A 54 -25.33 -11.39 -0.46
N TYR A 55 -24.24 -10.65 -0.67
CA TYR A 55 -23.94 -9.47 0.14
C TYR A 55 -24.79 -8.27 -0.28
N TRP A 56 -25.67 -7.82 0.61
CA TRP A 56 -26.52 -6.66 0.39
C TRP A 56 -25.95 -5.41 1.07
N LEU A 57 -25.75 -4.37 0.26
CA LEU A 57 -25.36 -3.04 0.72
C LEU A 57 -26.58 -2.10 0.60
N GLY A 58 -27.02 -1.57 1.74
CA GLY A 58 -27.98 -0.47 1.79
C GLY A 58 -27.26 0.87 1.86
N VAL A 59 -27.54 1.78 0.93
CA VAL A 59 -26.99 3.14 0.93
C VAL A 59 -28.14 4.15 0.95
N GLY A 60 -28.12 5.03 1.93
CA GLY A 60 -29.04 6.17 2.04
C GLY A 60 -28.27 7.48 2.01
N ILE A 61 -28.61 8.37 1.08
CA ILE A 61 -28.09 9.73 1.02
C ILE A 61 -29.21 10.68 1.42
N SER A 62 -28.97 11.48 2.45
CA SER A 62 -29.91 12.50 2.93
C SER A 62 -29.26 13.87 2.94
N PHE A 63 -30.03 14.91 2.62
CA PHE A 63 -29.60 16.29 2.77
C PHE A 63 -30.32 16.96 3.94
N ARG A 64 -29.61 17.85 4.62
CA ARG A 64 -30.19 18.67 5.69
C ARG A 64 -30.66 20.00 5.13
N GLN A 65 -31.96 20.26 5.24
CA GLN A 65 -32.51 21.59 4.93
C GLN A 65 -32.15 22.55 6.06
N ARG A 66 -31.49 23.67 5.73
CA ARG A 66 -31.03 24.66 6.74
C ARG A 66 -32.18 25.22 7.57
N ALA A 67 -33.30 25.53 6.93
CA ALA A 67 -34.47 26.13 7.57
C ALA A 67 -35.18 25.13 8.51
N ALA A 68 -35.42 23.90 8.04
CA ALA A 68 -36.21 22.92 8.79
C ALA A 68 -35.41 22.12 9.83
N LYS A 69 -34.08 22.24 9.85
CA LYS A 69 -33.13 21.43 10.65
C LYS A 69 -33.26 19.90 10.49
N LYS A 70 -34.21 19.39 9.72
CA LYS A 70 -34.47 17.97 9.43
C LYS A 70 -33.66 17.48 8.22
N TYR A 71 -33.30 16.20 8.26
CA TYR A 71 -32.74 15.48 7.11
C TYR A 71 -33.88 14.97 6.25
N ARG A 72 -33.77 15.11 4.94
CA ARG A 72 -34.66 14.48 3.95
C ARG A 72 -33.84 13.55 3.09
N SER A 73 -34.35 12.33 2.90
CA SER A 73 -33.73 11.35 2.00
C SER A 73 -33.79 11.87 0.56
N ILE A 74 -32.67 11.80 -0.14
CA ILE A 74 -32.54 12.10 -1.57
C ILE A 74 -32.67 10.81 -2.36
N VAL A 75 -31.94 9.79 -1.92
CA VAL A 75 -31.90 8.49 -2.56
C VAL A 75 -31.62 7.42 -1.52
N SER A 76 -32.29 6.29 -1.64
CA SER A 76 -32.00 5.06 -0.90
C SER A 76 -32.04 3.90 -1.87
N PHE A 77 -31.00 3.07 -1.88
CA PHE A 77 -30.97 1.87 -2.69
C PHE A 77 -30.35 0.71 -1.92
N ASN A 78 -30.83 -0.49 -2.23
CA ASN A 78 -30.29 -1.75 -1.75
C ASN A 78 -29.69 -2.47 -2.96
N VAL A 79 -28.43 -2.88 -2.82
CA VAL A 79 -27.66 -3.44 -3.91
C VAL A 79 -27.06 -4.75 -3.46
N ASN A 80 -27.31 -5.82 -4.21
CA ASN A 80 -26.55 -7.06 -4.07
C ASN A 80 -25.18 -6.86 -4.74
N VAL A 81 -24.16 -6.60 -3.92
CA VAL A 81 -22.80 -6.29 -4.38
C VAL A 81 -22.21 -7.48 -5.14
N CYS A 82 -22.50 -8.70 -4.70
CA CYS A 82 -22.02 -9.90 -5.37
C CYS A 82 -22.64 -10.11 -6.75
N ASN A 83 -23.92 -9.78 -6.91
CA ASN A 83 -24.59 -9.79 -8.20
C ASN A 83 -24.03 -8.70 -9.14
N LEU A 84 -23.77 -7.50 -8.59
CA LEU A 84 -23.15 -6.39 -9.33
C LEU A 84 -21.73 -6.71 -9.81
N LEU A 85 -20.98 -7.51 -9.04
CA LEU A 85 -19.64 -7.97 -9.42
C LEU A 85 -19.67 -9.13 -10.44
N ARG A 86 -20.77 -9.89 -10.50
CA ARG A 86 -20.93 -11.04 -11.42
C ARG A 86 -21.47 -10.65 -12.77
N ASN A 87 -22.41 -9.70 -12.81
CA ASN A 87 -23.06 -9.29 -14.04
C ASN A 87 -22.51 -7.94 -14.51
N GLU A 88 -22.22 -7.82 -15.80
CA GLU A 88 -21.99 -6.54 -16.49
C GLU A 88 -23.30 -5.73 -16.63
N LEU A 89 -24.10 -5.63 -15.57
CA LEU A 89 -25.38 -4.95 -15.57
C LEU A 89 -25.17 -3.44 -15.80
N ASN A 90 -25.65 -2.98 -16.96
CA ASN A 90 -25.80 -1.60 -17.41
C ASN A 90 -24.77 -0.62 -16.82
N GLN A 91 -23.63 -0.54 -17.51
CA GLN A 91 -22.47 0.32 -17.25
C GLN A 91 -22.78 1.83 -17.07
N GLN A 92 -24.05 2.24 -17.17
CA GLN A 92 -24.53 3.62 -17.17
C GLN A 92 -25.29 4.04 -15.89
N SER A 93 -25.55 3.13 -14.93
CA SER A 93 -26.23 3.55 -13.68
C SER A 93 -25.30 4.31 -12.73
N LEU A 94 -25.83 5.33 -12.03
CA LEU A 94 -25.06 6.08 -11.03
C LEU A 94 -24.45 5.18 -9.95
N ILE A 95 -25.16 4.10 -9.57
CA ILE A 95 -24.70 3.09 -8.63
C ILE A 95 -23.49 2.35 -9.19
N HIS A 96 -23.50 1.97 -10.47
CA HIS A 96 -22.38 1.31 -11.11
C HIS A 96 -21.14 2.23 -11.16
N ILE A 97 -21.31 3.50 -11.52
CA ILE A 97 -20.21 4.49 -11.50
C ILE A 97 -19.65 4.64 -10.08
N TRP A 98 -20.51 4.71 -9.07
CA TRP A 98 -20.12 4.87 -7.67
C TRP A 98 -19.39 3.62 -7.15
N MET A 99 -19.92 2.43 -7.43
CA MET A 99 -19.31 1.15 -7.04
C MET A 99 -18.00 0.90 -7.77
N ASN A 100 -17.87 1.24 -9.05
CA ASN A 100 -16.60 1.16 -9.78
C ASN A 100 -15.55 2.09 -9.18
N ASN A 101 -15.92 3.31 -8.79
CA ASN A 101 -15.01 4.19 -8.08
C ASN A 101 -14.60 3.58 -6.72
N LEU A 102 -15.54 3.03 -5.98
CA LEU A 102 -15.26 2.38 -4.69
C LEU A 102 -14.32 1.18 -4.86
N LEU A 103 -14.54 0.30 -5.83
CA LEU A 103 -13.69 -0.87 -6.12
C LEU A 103 -12.33 -0.48 -6.73
N LYS A 104 -12.25 0.65 -7.42
CA LYS A 104 -11.01 1.20 -7.99
C LYS A 104 -10.11 1.79 -6.91
N TYR A 105 -10.69 2.44 -5.90
CA TYR A 105 -9.96 3.17 -4.86
C TYR A 105 -9.94 2.46 -3.49
N SER A 106 -10.52 1.25 -3.38
CA SER A 106 -10.45 0.41 -2.18
C SER A 106 -9.68 -0.89 -2.43
N ASN A 107 -9.41 -1.60 -1.35
CA ASN A 107 -8.86 -2.95 -1.32
C ASN A 107 -9.96 -4.04 -1.28
N MET A 108 -11.20 -3.69 -1.63
CA MET A 108 -12.35 -4.59 -1.58
C MET A 108 -12.23 -5.69 -2.66
N PRO A 109 -12.60 -6.95 -2.36
CA PRO A 109 -12.47 -8.04 -3.34
C PRO A 109 -13.41 -7.83 -4.53
N ARG A 110 -12.93 -8.12 -5.74
CA ARG A 110 -13.66 -7.90 -7.00
C ARG A 110 -14.53 -9.07 -7.44
N SER A 111 -14.59 -10.12 -6.63
CA SER A 111 -15.42 -11.29 -6.87
C SER A 111 -15.95 -11.83 -5.55
N CYS A 112 -17.13 -12.42 -5.58
CA CYS A 112 -17.73 -13.12 -4.45
C CYS A 112 -17.62 -14.64 -4.60
N PRO A 113 -17.51 -15.41 -3.49
CA PRO A 113 -17.60 -14.98 -2.09
C PRO A 113 -16.31 -14.35 -1.52
N TRP A 114 -16.43 -13.45 -0.54
CA TRP A 114 -15.28 -12.84 0.16
C TRP A 114 -14.83 -13.74 1.32
N LYS A 115 -13.59 -14.24 1.27
CA LYS A 115 -13.01 -15.10 2.31
C LYS A 115 -12.21 -14.27 3.32
N ALA A 116 -12.47 -14.43 4.63
CA ALA A 116 -11.61 -13.88 5.69
C ALA A 116 -10.30 -14.69 5.76
N LYS A 117 -9.12 -14.06 5.77
CA LYS A 117 -7.82 -14.76 5.90
C LYS A 117 -6.73 -13.89 6.54
N LEU A 118 -6.07 -14.42 7.57
CA LEU A 118 -4.72 -14.01 7.97
C LEU A 118 -3.71 -14.48 6.90
N ARG A 119 -2.68 -13.69 6.66
CA ARG A 119 -1.67 -13.94 5.60
C ARG A 119 -0.29 -13.96 6.24
N TYR A 120 0.44 -15.05 6.05
CA TYR A 120 1.81 -15.20 6.57
C TYR A 120 2.80 -15.14 5.40
N LEU A 121 3.79 -14.25 5.51
CA LEU A 121 4.89 -14.16 4.57
C LEU A 121 6.15 -14.52 5.33
N TYR A 122 6.85 -15.56 4.88
CA TYR A 122 8.15 -15.92 5.41
C TYR A 122 9.20 -15.82 4.30
N TYR A 123 10.42 -15.48 4.69
CA TYR A 123 11.55 -15.24 3.80
C TYR A 123 12.46 -16.46 3.77
N ARG A 124 12.90 -16.88 2.58
CA ARG A 124 13.89 -17.95 2.41
C ARG A 124 15.01 -17.47 1.48
N ASN A 125 16.16 -18.14 1.54
CA ASN A 125 17.25 -18.00 0.58
C ASN A 125 17.68 -16.53 0.35
N ILE A 126 18.08 -15.82 1.41
CA ILE A 126 18.68 -14.49 1.29
C ILE A 126 20.12 -14.66 0.81
N THR A 127 20.44 -14.06 -0.33
CA THR A 127 21.78 -14.03 -0.93
C THR A 127 22.20 -12.60 -1.16
N TYR A 128 23.46 -12.28 -0.91
CA TYR A 128 23.97 -10.95 -1.16
C TYR A 128 25.47 -10.97 -1.48
N THR A 129 25.90 -9.98 -2.25
CA THR A 129 27.29 -9.68 -2.56
C THR A 129 27.50 -8.19 -2.39
N TYR A 130 28.61 -7.79 -1.79
CA TYR A 130 28.90 -6.38 -1.55
C TYR A 130 30.33 -6.03 -1.99
N ASN A 131 30.56 -4.75 -2.20
CA ASN A 131 31.87 -4.23 -2.53
C ASN A 131 32.66 -3.93 -1.24
N PRO A 132 33.77 -4.65 -0.96
CA PRO A 132 34.54 -4.49 0.27
C PRO A 132 35.20 -3.11 0.39
N HIS A 133 35.31 -2.36 -0.71
CA HIS A 133 35.78 -0.98 -0.66
C HIS A 133 34.80 -0.07 0.10
N TYR A 134 33.51 -0.41 0.14
CA TYR A 134 32.47 0.42 0.76
C TYR A 134 31.88 -0.19 2.03
N PHE A 135 31.95 -1.51 2.19
CA PHE A 135 31.43 -2.20 3.37
C PHE A 135 32.47 -3.16 3.93
N GLU A 136 32.73 -3.09 5.24
CA GLU A 136 33.55 -4.05 5.98
C GLU A 136 32.78 -5.36 6.17
N SER A 137 31.46 -5.27 6.39
CA SER A 137 30.58 -6.42 6.40
C SER A 137 29.15 -6.03 6.04
N VAL A 138 28.44 -6.99 5.46
CA VAL A 138 26.99 -6.95 5.25
C VAL A 138 26.46 -8.27 5.76
N ASN A 139 25.50 -8.24 6.67
CA ASN A 139 24.84 -9.43 7.19
C ASN A 139 23.33 -9.25 7.07
N MET A 140 22.68 -10.17 6.36
CA MET A 140 21.23 -10.21 6.24
C MET A 140 20.74 -11.60 6.58
N TYR A 141 19.85 -11.71 7.57
CA TYR A 141 19.32 -12.98 8.04
C TYR A 141 17.88 -12.84 8.52
N THR A 142 17.13 -13.93 8.47
CA THR A 142 15.80 -14.03 9.06
C THR A 142 15.92 -14.33 10.55
N THR A 143 15.00 -13.82 11.36
CA THR A 143 14.86 -14.21 12.77
C THR A 143 14.40 -15.66 12.91
N ASP A 144 14.56 -16.25 14.10
CA ASP A 144 14.27 -17.69 14.35
C ASP A 144 12.82 -18.08 14.05
N ASN A 145 11.89 -17.13 14.17
CA ASN A 145 10.48 -17.32 13.82
C ASN A 145 10.18 -17.03 12.33
N SER A 146 11.18 -16.65 11.53
CA SER A 146 11.04 -16.23 10.12
C SER A 146 10.07 -15.06 9.90
N GLU A 147 9.75 -14.33 10.96
CA GLU A 147 8.79 -13.22 10.91
C GLU A 147 9.46 -11.87 10.69
N SER A 148 10.79 -11.77 10.62
CA SER A 148 11.47 -10.51 10.31
C SER A 148 12.83 -10.72 9.65
N ILE A 149 13.31 -9.70 8.95
CA ILE A 149 14.67 -9.66 8.38
C ILE A 149 15.51 -8.71 9.23
N GLN A 150 16.64 -9.19 9.71
CA GLN A 150 17.70 -8.40 10.32
C GLN A 150 18.73 -8.03 9.24
N ILE A 151 19.04 -6.74 9.13
CA ILE A 151 20.10 -6.23 8.26
C ILE A 151 21.13 -5.52 9.13
N LYS A 152 22.39 -5.94 9.07
CA LYS A 152 23.53 -5.27 9.70
C LYS A 152 24.55 -4.89 8.64
N LEU A 153 24.95 -3.63 8.60
CA LEU A 153 25.94 -3.09 7.66
C LEU A 153 27.06 -2.43 8.44
N ALA A 154 28.31 -2.82 8.20
CA ALA A 154 29.49 -2.06 8.63
C ALA A 154 30.03 -1.30 7.43
N VAL A 155 29.84 0.02 7.41
CA VAL A 155 30.29 0.88 6.31
C VAL A 155 31.79 1.17 6.50
N ALA A 156 32.61 0.90 5.47
CA ALA A 156 34.06 0.99 5.55
C ALA A 156 34.59 2.44 5.46
N GLN A 157 33.87 3.29 4.74
CA GLN A 157 34.24 4.68 4.47
C GLN A 157 33.02 5.55 4.19
N ASN A 158 33.15 6.87 4.36
CA ASN A 158 32.07 7.82 4.08
C ASN A 158 31.65 7.75 2.60
N ILE A 159 30.35 7.56 2.35
CA ILE A 159 29.76 7.56 1.02
C ILE A 159 29.12 8.94 0.77
N THR A 160 29.87 9.79 0.08
CA THR A 160 29.48 11.19 -0.22
C THR A 160 28.79 11.36 -1.58
N LYS A 161 28.73 10.29 -2.39
CA LYS A 161 28.05 10.28 -3.68
C LYS A 161 26.63 9.72 -3.57
N GLU A 162 25.75 10.16 -4.45
CA GLU A 162 24.36 9.71 -4.41
C GLU A 162 24.23 8.20 -4.67
N ILE A 163 23.62 7.52 -3.69
CA ILE A 163 23.35 6.09 -3.77
C ILE A 163 22.05 5.89 -4.55
N TRP A 164 22.10 5.03 -5.56
CA TRP A 164 20.93 4.61 -6.33
C TRP A 164 20.52 3.20 -5.92
N LEU A 165 19.21 2.99 -5.87
CA LEU A 165 18.55 1.73 -5.52
C LEU A 165 17.76 1.26 -6.72
N ASP A 166 18.14 0.11 -7.28
CA ASP A 166 17.34 -0.61 -8.25
C ASP A 166 16.67 -1.80 -7.57
N PHE A 167 15.35 -1.73 -7.48
CA PHE A 167 14.51 -2.70 -6.80
C PHE A 167 13.62 -3.40 -7.81
N LEU A 168 13.62 -4.73 -7.80
CA LEU A 168 12.82 -5.57 -8.68
C LEU A 168 12.09 -6.62 -7.85
N VAL A 169 10.78 -6.72 -8.04
CA VAL A 169 9.97 -7.81 -7.48
C VAL A 169 9.39 -8.62 -8.61
N SER A 170 9.61 -9.92 -8.55
CA SER A 170 9.08 -10.92 -9.46
C SER A 170 8.29 -11.96 -8.69
N MET A 171 7.27 -12.56 -9.30
CA MET A 171 6.41 -13.57 -8.69
C MET A 171 6.26 -14.76 -9.63
N LYS A 172 6.36 -15.97 -9.06
CA LYS A 172 6.07 -17.23 -9.74
C LYS A 172 4.86 -17.85 -9.02
N PRO A 173 3.68 -17.91 -9.68
CA PRO A 173 2.54 -18.64 -9.14
C PRO A 173 2.92 -20.10 -8.84
N LEU A 174 2.26 -20.75 -7.89
CA LEU A 174 2.56 -22.15 -7.52
C LEU A 174 2.54 -23.11 -8.73
N ASN A 175 1.62 -22.88 -9.67
CA ASN A 175 1.44 -23.70 -10.87
C ASN A 175 2.25 -23.21 -12.09
N ALA A 176 3.11 -22.22 -11.93
CA ALA A 176 3.89 -21.64 -13.03
C ALA A 176 5.36 -22.07 -13.00
N VAL A 177 5.96 -22.19 -14.18
CA VAL A 177 7.37 -22.58 -14.33
C VAL A 177 8.32 -21.40 -14.16
N LYS A 178 7.89 -20.18 -14.51
CA LYS A 178 8.77 -19.00 -14.59
C LYS A 178 8.28 -17.86 -13.69
N PHE A 179 9.25 -17.14 -13.13
CA PHE A 179 8.99 -15.86 -12.46
C PHE A 179 8.58 -14.80 -13.48
N GLN A 180 7.58 -14.01 -13.13
CA GLN A 180 7.10 -12.86 -13.89
C GLN A 180 7.40 -11.58 -13.11
N LYS A 181 7.82 -10.52 -13.80
CA LYS A 181 8.06 -9.22 -13.19
C LYS A 181 6.74 -8.63 -12.68
N VAL A 182 6.66 -8.34 -11.38
CA VAL A 182 5.50 -7.67 -10.77
C VAL A 182 5.69 -6.16 -10.84
N PHE A 183 6.83 -5.67 -10.38
CA PHE A 183 7.19 -4.26 -10.46
C PHE A 183 8.70 -4.05 -10.33
N SER A 184 9.17 -2.88 -10.76
CA SER A 184 10.56 -2.45 -10.60
C SER A 184 10.65 -0.95 -10.45
N PHE A 185 11.57 -0.51 -9.59
CA PHE A 185 11.81 0.89 -9.30
C PHE A 185 13.31 1.18 -9.36
N ASN A 186 13.65 2.34 -9.90
CA ASN A 186 15.01 2.87 -9.90
C ASN A 186 14.98 4.22 -9.16
N LEU A 187 15.56 4.27 -7.96
CA LEU A 187 15.37 5.36 -7.03
C LEU A 187 16.71 5.97 -6.64
N ASN A 188 16.72 7.28 -6.45
CA ASN A 188 17.84 7.98 -5.85
C ASN A 188 17.65 7.98 -4.32
N GLY A 189 18.46 7.19 -3.60
CA GLY A 189 18.39 7.04 -2.14
C GLY A 189 18.58 8.35 -1.39
N CYS A 190 19.46 9.22 -1.87
CA CYS A 190 19.66 10.54 -1.28
C CYS A 190 18.48 11.47 -1.55
N GLY A 191 17.88 11.38 -2.75
CA GLY A 191 16.66 12.07 -3.10
C GLY A 191 15.46 11.64 -2.24
N LEU A 192 15.36 10.35 -1.92
CA LEU A 192 14.35 9.81 -1.01
C LEU A 192 14.50 10.34 0.41
N LEU A 193 15.73 10.47 0.91
CA LEU A 193 16.03 11.01 2.23
C LEU A 193 15.79 12.52 2.33
N LYS A 194 16.13 13.28 1.28
CA LYS A 194 16.03 14.76 1.27
C LYS A 194 14.61 15.29 1.04
N ARG A 195 13.78 14.59 0.25
CA ARG A 195 12.43 15.07 -0.13
C ARG A 195 11.35 14.46 0.75
N SER A 196 11.28 14.79 2.03
CA SER A 196 10.16 14.39 2.89
C SER A 196 8.85 15.15 2.61
N SER A 197 8.86 16.27 1.87
CA SER A 197 7.74 17.24 1.85
C SER A 197 7.20 17.70 0.47
N GLY A 198 7.45 16.98 -0.64
CA GLY A 198 6.93 17.35 -1.97
C GLY A 198 5.69 16.54 -2.43
N PRO A 199 4.66 17.17 -3.02
CA PRO A 199 3.47 16.50 -3.56
C PRO A 199 3.74 15.99 -4.98
N GLY A 200 3.93 14.68 -5.15
CA GLY A 200 3.96 14.05 -6.47
C GLY A 200 4.84 12.80 -6.55
N GLY A 201 4.21 11.64 -6.71
CA GLY A 201 4.84 10.39 -7.19
C GLY A 201 5.28 9.40 -6.11
N PHE A 202 4.57 8.27 -6.03
CA PHE A 202 4.86 7.05 -5.26
C PHE A 202 4.97 7.17 -3.73
N ASP A 203 3.88 7.63 -3.10
CA ASP A 203 3.72 7.72 -1.64
C ASP A 203 3.96 6.36 -0.94
N ILE A 204 3.64 5.22 -1.58
CA ILE A 204 3.87 3.89 -1.01
C ILE A 204 5.36 3.57 -0.91
N VAL A 205 6.12 3.62 -2.02
CA VAL A 205 7.55 3.29 -2.02
C VAL A 205 8.34 4.28 -1.13
N LYS A 206 7.92 5.54 -1.11
CA LYS A 206 8.48 6.56 -0.22
C LYS A 206 8.22 6.24 1.26
N ARG A 207 6.98 5.89 1.64
CA ARG A 207 6.66 5.47 3.01
C ARG A 207 7.39 4.21 3.41
N TRP A 208 7.54 3.27 2.49
CA TRP A 208 8.30 2.04 2.70
C TRP A 208 9.78 2.33 2.96
N ALA A 209 10.42 3.10 2.08
CA ALA A 209 11.80 3.51 2.24
C ALA A 209 12.00 4.34 3.51
N SER A 210 11.10 5.29 3.79
CA SER A 210 11.15 6.11 5.02
C SER A 210 11.00 5.25 6.27
N ASN A 211 10.02 4.35 6.33
CA ASN A 211 9.83 3.44 7.46
C ASN A 211 11.04 2.54 7.65
N LEU A 212 11.59 1.98 6.57
CA LEU A 212 12.80 1.17 6.62
C LEU A 212 14.00 1.96 7.15
N LEU A 213 14.22 3.17 6.64
CA LEU A 213 15.38 3.99 7.01
C LEU A 213 15.25 4.56 8.44
N ASN A 214 14.02 4.76 8.92
CA ASN A 214 13.73 5.24 10.27
C ASN A 214 13.66 4.13 11.33
N SER A 215 13.49 2.86 10.95
CA SER A 215 13.41 1.73 11.88
C SER A 215 14.77 1.16 12.30
N GLY A 216 15.87 1.82 11.90
CA GLY A 216 17.23 1.38 12.21
C GLY A 216 17.77 1.95 13.52
N SER A 217 18.85 1.37 14.03
CA SER A 217 19.57 1.84 15.22
C SER A 217 20.09 3.28 15.09
N THR A 218 20.31 3.73 13.85
CA THR A 218 20.72 5.09 13.49
C THR A 218 20.00 5.48 12.21
N PRO A 219 19.31 6.64 12.17
CA PRO A 219 18.68 7.13 10.95
C PRO A 219 19.73 7.28 9.85
N LEU A 220 19.46 6.70 8.69
CA LEU A 220 20.37 6.87 7.56
C LEU A 220 20.23 8.31 7.04
N SER A 221 21.21 9.16 7.32
CA SER A 221 21.32 10.49 6.72
C SER A 221 22.35 10.49 5.59
N PHE A 222 22.29 11.50 4.74
CA PHE A 222 23.27 11.69 3.68
C PHE A 222 24.17 12.91 4.00
N PRO A 223 25.51 12.80 3.91
CA PRO A 223 26.30 11.64 3.46
C PRO A 223 26.22 10.43 4.41
N VAL A 224 26.32 9.22 3.87
CA VAL A 224 26.34 8.00 4.71
C VAL A 224 27.73 7.90 5.33
N LEU A 225 27.81 7.98 6.65
CA LEU A 225 29.07 8.00 7.37
C LEU A 225 29.61 6.59 7.59
N LYS A 226 30.92 6.49 7.82
CA LYS A 226 31.56 5.27 8.31
C LYS A 226 30.96 4.94 9.68
N ASN A 227 30.15 3.88 9.76
CA ASN A 227 29.57 3.39 11.01
C ASN A 227 29.00 1.97 10.85
N ASN A 228 28.62 1.37 11.97
CA ASN A 228 27.81 0.17 12.05
C ASN A 228 26.33 0.56 12.10
N TYR A 229 25.57 0.07 11.14
CA TYR A 229 24.14 0.28 11.02
C TYR A 229 23.39 -1.04 11.16
N SER A 230 22.23 -1.00 11.82
CA SER A 230 21.36 -2.17 11.95
C SER A 230 19.89 -1.81 11.76
N TRP A 231 19.14 -2.71 11.12
CA TRP A 231 17.70 -2.60 10.89
C TRP A 231 17.02 -3.93 11.18
N THR A 232 15.83 -3.86 11.79
CA THR A 232 14.90 -5.00 11.83
C THR A 232 13.68 -4.65 10.98
N ILE A 233 13.45 -5.42 9.93
CA ILE A 233 12.33 -5.26 9.01
C ILE A 233 11.26 -6.25 9.39
N TYR A 234 10.14 -5.74 9.90
CA TYR A 234 8.95 -6.55 10.12
C TYR A 234 8.06 -6.52 8.86
N PRO A 235 7.53 -7.67 8.41
CA PRO A 235 6.45 -7.73 7.44
C PRO A 235 5.27 -6.98 8.05
N SER A 236 5.00 -5.81 7.49
CA SER A 236 4.01 -4.92 8.09
C SER A 236 2.62 -5.54 8.03
N LYS A 237 1.97 -5.76 9.17
CA LYS A 237 0.54 -6.09 9.25
C LYS A 237 -0.35 -4.99 8.63
N LYS A 238 0.13 -3.74 8.61
CA LYS A 238 -0.62 -2.52 8.22
C LYS A 238 -0.26 -1.97 6.84
N TYR A 239 0.94 -2.25 6.35
CA TYR A 239 1.47 -1.79 5.07
C TYR A 239 1.90 -2.93 4.16
N GLY A 240 1.68 -4.20 4.56
CA GLY A 240 2.02 -5.38 3.78
C GLY A 240 1.61 -5.16 2.34
N VAL A 241 2.56 -5.33 1.40
CA VAL A 241 2.39 -4.88 0.02
C VAL A 241 1.05 -5.44 -0.48
N HIS A 242 0.02 -4.59 -0.60
CA HIS A 242 -1.27 -5.02 -1.13
C HIS A 242 -1.18 -5.46 -2.59
N ILE A 243 0.00 -5.35 -3.23
CA ILE A 243 0.31 -5.89 -4.56
C ILE A 243 0.68 -7.39 -4.49
N LEU A 244 1.12 -7.91 -3.33
CA LEU A 244 1.50 -9.31 -3.15
C LEU A 244 0.32 -10.10 -2.54
N GLN A 245 -0.78 -10.22 -3.29
CA GLN A 245 -1.98 -10.97 -2.87
C GLN A 245 -2.20 -12.29 -3.62
N MET A 246 -1.15 -12.84 -4.22
CA MET A 246 -1.23 -14.15 -4.89
C MET A 246 -0.31 -15.13 -4.17
N GLU A 247 -0.79 -16.35 -3.93
CA GLU A 247 0.10 -17.42 -3.43
C GLU A 247 1.18 -17.71 -4.45
N GLY A 248 2.39 -17.91 -3.96
CA GLY A 248 3.50 -18.26 -4.81
C GLY A 248 4.84 -17.83 -4.25
N LEU A 249 5.84 -18.00 -5.09
CA LEU A 249 7.21 -17.66 -4.79
C LEU A 249 7.50 -16.26 -5.29
N TYR A 250 7.90 -15.38 -4.40
CA TYR A 250 8.31 -14.02 -4.68
C TYR A 250 9.83 -13.93 -4.67
N ARG A 251 10.41 -13.36 -5.72
CA ARG A 251 11.83 -13.01 -5.78
C ARG A 251 11.95 -11.50 -5.70
N MET A 252 12.67 -11.02 -4.70
CA MET A 252 13.00 -9.60 -4.57
C MET A 252 14.49 -9.44 -4.82
N THR A 253 14.86 -8.50 -5.67
CA THR A 253 16.24 -8.13 -5.95
C THR A 253 16.42 -6.66 -5.64
N CYS A 254 17.44 -6.31 -4.88
CA CYS A 254 17.81 -4.93 -4.59
C CYS A 254 19.30 -4.73 -4.89
N ASN A 255 19.58 -3.83 -5.83
CA ASN A 255 20.92 -3.40 -6.20
C ASN A 255 21.15 -1.97 -5.68
N MET A 256 22.23 -1.79 -4.93
CA MET A 256 22.74 -0.47 -4.57
C MET A 256 23.95 -0.15 -5.42
N TYR A 257 23.99 1.05 -6.02
CA TYR A 257 25.12 1.47 -6.85
C TYR A 257 25.31 2.99 -6.83
N LEU A 258 26.51 3.42 -7.18
CA LEU A 258 26.83 4.82 -7.45
C LEU A 258 26.79 5.06 -8.96
N LYS A 259 26.27 6.22 -9.39
CA LYS A 259 26.39 6.66 -10.79
C LYS A 259 27.68 7.46 -10.98
N ARG A 260 28.51 7.08 -11.96
CA ARG A 260 29.71 7.82 -12.42
C ARG A 260 29.55 8.11 -13.91
N GLY A 261 28.78 9.16 -14.24
CA GLY A 261 28.42 9.45 -15.63
C GLY A 261 27.61 8.31 -16.25
N LYS A 262 28.14 7.69 -17.32
CA LYS A 262 27.52 6.53 -17.98
C LYS A 262 27.80 5.18 -17.28
N ARG A 263 28.72 5.13 -16.33
CA ARG A 263 29.09 3.89 -15.61
C ARG A 263 28.36 3.80 -14.27
N THR A 264 28.06 2.59 -13.85
CA THR A 264 27.55 2.28 -12.50
C THR A 264 28.58 1.49 -11.72
N GLU A 265 28.75 1.85 -10.46
CA GLU A 265 29.65 1.16 -9.53
C GLU A 265 28.77 0.46 -8.48
N LYS A 266 28.74 -0.87 -8.53
CA LYS A 266 27.92 -1.65 -7.60
C LYS A 266 28.51 -1.56 -6.19
N LEU A 267 27.64 -1.22 -5.25
CA LEU A 267 27.92 -1.22 -3.83
C LEU A 267 27.45 -2.53 -3.20
N LEU A 268 26.22 -2.92 -3.52
CA LEU A 268 25.54 -4.09 -2.96
C LEU A 268 24.60 -4.68 -4.02
N ASN A 269 24.52 -5.99 -4.07
CA ASN A 269 23.50 -6.72 -4.80
C ASN A 269 22.92 -7.77 -3.85
N THR A 270 21.61 -7.76 -3.68
CA THR A 270 20.90 -8.67 -2.80
C THR A 270 19.75 -9.30 -3.56
N SER A 271 19.50 -10.58 -3.30
CA SER A 271 18.33 -11.28 -3.77
C SER A 271 17.77 -12.18 -2.68
N THR A 272 16.47 -12.14 -2.48
CA THR A 272 15.73 -13.00 -1.55
C THR A 272 14.59 -13.70 -2.26
N VAL A 273 14.28 -14.92 -1.86
CA VAL A 273 13.11 -15.67 -2.33
C VAL A 273 12.16 -15.89 -1.16
N SER A 274 11.05 -15.16 -1.14
CA SER A 274 10.00 -15.34 -0.15
C SER A 274 8.93 -16.27 -0.70
N GLU A 275 8.34 -17.06 0.18
CA GLU A 275 7.16 -17.85 -0.15
C GLU A 275 5.97 -17.25 0.58
N LEU A 276 4.91 -16.95 -0.17
CA LEU A 276 3.67 -16.46 0.38
C LEU A 276 2.65 -17.59 0.32
N LEU A 277 2.29 -18.12 1.49
CA LEU A 277 1.27 -19.15 1.66
C LEU A 277 0.06 -18.56 2.38
N TYR A 278 -1.16 -18.90 1.92
CA TYR A 278 -2.36 -18.64 2.72
C TYR A 278 -2.62 -19.85 3.61
N GLU A 279 -2.10 -19.79 4.83
CA GLU A 279 -2.58 -20.66 5.89
C GLU A 279 -3.89 -20.12 6.45
N TYR A 280 -4.92 -20.96 6.40
CA TYR A 280 -6.20 -20.73 7.04
C TYR A 280 -6.07 -21.32 8.44
N LYS A 281 -6.12 -20.47 9.47
CA LYS A 281 -6.45 -20.92 10.81
C LYS A 281 -7.95 -20.89 10.99
#